data_AF-A0A9D8ALA7-F1
#
_entry.id   AF-A0A9D8ALA7-F1
#
_cell.length_a   1.000
_cell.length_b   1.000
_cell.length_c   1.000
_cell.angle_alpha   90.00
_cell.angle_beta   90.00
_cell.angle_gamma   90.00
#
_symmetry.space_group_name_H-M   'P 1'
#
loop_
_entity.id
_entity.type
_entity.pdbx_description
1 polymer ?
#
loop_
_entity_poly.entity_id
_entity_poly.type
_entity_poly.pdbx_seq_one_letter_code
_entity_poly.pdbx_strand_id
1 'polypeptide(L)'
;MKTKSIIFIPIIFAFVLSIWITPNPLELKQLTLPEIGQFLGILFVIALLLERALDIFLTTWRATDSEKIGVKIKNLETKISNLKAQKKELLTRKKGLTNPDETNKIRATELTDEINDNSATLGVLNLEIHDYKAKTRKYAMWSGLFIGIIISSLGIRTLNTFVVAQSLQSLPYYQSSVFRFMDVLLTGGLIAGGSDGIHKFIDFYRNFMENSSKKVQD
;
A
#
# COMPACT_ATOMS: atom_id res chain seq x y z
N MET A 1 -19.80 4.25 27.43
CA MET A 1 -19.42 2.82 27.57
C MET A 1 -20.33 1.90 26.74
N LYS A 2 -20.58 2.18 25.45
CA LYS A 2 -21.62 1.52 24.61
C LYS A 2 -21.11 0.89 23.29
N THR A 3 -19.81 0.80 23.07
CA THR A 3 -19.24 0.32 21.79
C THR A 3 -18.81 -1.14 21.80
N LYS A 4 -18.78 -1.82 22.96
CA LYS A 4 -18.34 -3.21 23.04
C LYS A 4 -19.37 -4.23 22.54
N SER A 5 -20.67 -3.94 22.57
CA SER A 5 -21.72 -4.89 22.11
C SER A 5 -21.86 -5.00 20.59
N ILE A 6 -21.47 -3.98 19.81
CA ILE A 6 -21.62 -3.99 18.35
C ILE A 6 -20.64 -4.97 17.69
N ILE A 7 -19.48 -5.24 18.31
CA ILE A 7 -18.48 -6.18 17.81
C ILE A 7 -18.93 -7.65 17.98
N PHE A 8 -19.77 -7.95 18.98
CA PHE A 8 -20.25 -9.32 19.22
C PHE A 8 -21.41 -9.73 18.31
N ILE A 9 -22.15 -8.79 17.74
CA ILE A 9 -23.27 -9.06 16.82
C ILE A 9 -22.83 -9.85 15.58
N PRO A 10 -21.78 -9.46 14.82
CA PRO A 10 -21.33 -10.25 13.67
C PRO A 10 -20.75 -11.62 14.06
N ILE A 11 -20.15 -11.73 15.25
CA ILE A 11 -19.59 -13.00 15.77
C ILE A 11 -20.71 -13.98 16.15
N ILE A 12 -21.73 -13.50 16.87
CA ILE A 12 -22.92 -14.28 17.22
C ILE A 12 -23.72 -14.63 15.97
N PHE A 13 -23.83 -13.71 15.01
CA PHE A 13 -24.47 -13.97 13.72
C PHE A 13 -23.72 -15.06 12.94
N ALA A 14 -22.39 -14.99 12.83
CA ALA A 14 -21.58 -16.03 12.20
C ALA A 14 -21.68 -17.39 12.92
N PHE A 15 -21.75 -17.37 14.26
CA PHE A 15 -21.88 -18.58 15.08
C PHE A 15 -23.25 -19.24 14.91
N VAL A 16 -24.34 -18.46 14.89
CA VAL A 16 -25.71 -18.95 14.66
C VAL A 16 -25.89 -19.41 13.22
N LEU A 17 -25.30 -18.72 12.23
CA LEU A 17 -25.28 -19.15 10.82
C LEU A 17 -24.56 -20.51 10.68
N SER A 18 -23.47 -20.72 11.42
CA SER A 18 -22.70 -21.95 11.40
C SER A 18 -23.44 -23.15 11.97
N ILE A 19 -24.44 -22.96 12.85
CA ILE A 19 -25.22 -24.05 13.45
C ILE A 19 -26.31 -24.56 12.48
N TRP A 20 -26.77 -23.71 11.55
CA TRP A 20 -27.83 -24.04 10.59
C TRP A 20 -27.33 -24.57 9.24
N ILE A 21 -26.04 -24.46 8.95
CA ILE A 21 -25.42 -24.98 7.73
C ILE A 21 -24.82 -26.34 8.07
N THR A 22 -25.45 -27.44 7.65
CA THR A 22 -24.81 -28.76 7.65
C THR A 22 -23.59 -28.70 6.74
N PRO A 23 -22.34 -28.66 7.28
CA PRO A 23 -21.17 -28.45 6.47
C PRO A 23 -20.86 -29.78 5.78
N ASN A 24 -21.04 -29.85 4.47
CA ASN A 24 -20.34 -30.86 3.72
C ASN A 24 -18.84 -30.56 3.84
N PRO A 25 -18.01 -31.54 4.27
CA PRO A 25 -16.61 -31.30 4.52
C PRO A 25 -15.90 -30.89 3.23
N LEU A 26 -15.17 -29.77 3.30
CA LEU A 26 -14.27 -29.35 2.22
C LEU A 26 -13.06 -30.27 2.23
N GLU A 27 -12.98 -31.15 1.25
CA GLU A 27 -11.77 -31.96 1.04
C GLU A 27 -10.69 -31.09 0.41
N LEU A 28 -9.58 -30.92 1.13
CA LEU A 28 -8.40 -30.22 0.64
C LEU A 28 -7.61 -31.14 -0.29
N LYS A 29 -7.18 -30.61 -1.43
CA LYS A 29 -6.26 -31.32 -2.31
C LYS A 29 -4.93 -31.49 -1.56
N GLN A 30 -4.36 -32.69 -1.59
CA GLN A 30 -2.98 -32.91 -1.15
C GLN A 30 -2.04 -32.21 -2.14
N LEU A 31 -1.73 -30.95 -1.86
CA LEU A 31 -0.83 -30.16 -2.68
C LEU A 31 0.60 -30.33 -2.19
N THR A 32 1.49 -30.59 -3.14
CA THR A 32 2.93 -30.61 -2.89
C THR A 32 3.48 -29.18 -2.91
N LEU A 33 4.55 -28.90 -2.15
CA LEU A 33 5.20 -27.58 -2.14
C LEU A 33 5.53 -27.04 -3.56
N PRO A 34 6.00 -27.86 -4.52
CA PRO A 34 6.25 -27.41 -5.89
C PRO A 34 5.01 -26.89 -6.62
N GLU A 35 3.85 -27.54 -6.46
CA GLU A 35 2.60 -27.11 -7.10
C GLU A 35 2.13 -25.75 -6.57
N ILE A 36 2.27 -25.54 -5.25
CA ILE A 36 1.96 -24.27 -4.61
C ILE A 36 2.90 -23.17 -5.12
N GLY A 37 4.19 -23.47 -5.22
CA GLY A 37 5.20 -22.54 -5.75
C GLY A 37 4.94 -22.16 -7.20
N GLN A 38 4.57 -23.12 -8.06
CA GLN A 38 4.23 -22.86 -9.46
C GLN A 38 3.00 -21.94 -9.59
N PHE A 39 1.95 -22.22 -8.82
CA PHE A 39 0.73 -21.41 -8.83
C PHE A 39 0.97 -19.99 -8.32
N LEU A 40 1.67 -19.86 -7.18
CA LEU A 40 2.07 -18.56 -6.64
C LEU A 40 3.00 -17.82 -7.60
N GLY A 41 3.87 -18.53 -8.33
CA GLY A 41 4.74 -17.93 -9.33
C GLY A 41 3.97 -17.25 -10.46
N ILE A 42 2.93 -17.91 -10.99
CA ILE A 42 2.05 -17.33 -12.01
C ILE A 42 1.31 -16.12 -11.44
N LEU A 43 0.74 -16.23 -10.24
CA LEU A 43 0.08 -15.11 -9.56
C LEU A 43 1.04 -13.96 -9.28
N PHE A 44 2.29 -14.25 -8.96
CA PHE A 44 3.33 -13.26 -8.72
C PHE A 44 3.66 -12.48 -9.97
N VAL A 45 3.82 -13.15 -11.11
CA VAL A 45 4.02 -12.47 -12.39
C VAL A 45 2.82 -11.58 -12.71
N ILE A 46 1.59 -12.07 -12.54
CA ILE A 46 0.37 -11.27 -12.77
C ILE A 46 0.33 -10.06 -11.83
N ALA A 47 0.58 -10.27 -10.54
CA ALA A 47 0.56 -9.21 -9.53
C ALA A 47 1.63 -8.15 -9.81
N LEU A 48 2.86 -8.54 -10.16
CA LEU A 48 3.94 -7.62 -10.53
C LEU A 48 3.61 -6.81 -11.79
N LEU A 49 3.11 -7.47 -12.84
CA LEU A 49 2.74 -6.79 -14.07
C LEU A 49 1.62 -5.78 -13.83
N LEU A 50 0.63 -6.16 -13.03
CA LEU A 50 -0.50 -5.31 -12.69
C LEU A 50 -0.09 -4.15 -11.79
N GLU A 51 0.73 -4.41 -10.77
CA GLU A 51 1.34 -3.38 -9.91
C GLU A 51 2.09 -2.36 -10.76
N ARG A 52 2.97 -2.83 -11.65
CA ARG A 52 3.77 -1.94 -12.49
C ARG A 52 2.93 -1.19 -13.52
N ALA A 53 1.93 -1.83 -14.12
CA ALA A 53 1.05 -1.18 -15.09
C ALA A 53 0.20 -0.08 -14.44
N LEU A 54 -0.34 -0.34 -13.24
CA LEU A 54 -1.14 0.65 -12.51
C LEU A 54 -0.31 1.82 -12.02
N ASP A 55 0.90 1.57 -11.52
CA ASP A 55 1.83 2.62 -11.13
C ASP A 55 2.15 3.53 -12.32
N ILE A 56 2.53 2.98 -13.47
CA ILE A 56 2.83 3.77 -14.67
C ILE A 56 1.60 4.54 -15.17
N PHE A 57 0.45 3.89 -15.24
CA PHE A 57 -0.77 4.52 -15.74
C PHE A 57 -1.22 5.68 -14.84
N LEU A 58 -1.23 5.46 -13.53
CA LEU A 58 -1.67 6.47 -12.57
C LEU A 58 -0.66 7.59 -12.44
N THR A 59 0.64 7.31 -12.41
CA THR A 59 1.67 8.35 -12.39
C THR A 59 1.62 9.20 -13.65
N THR A 60 1.40 8.59 -14.82
CA THR A 60 1.24 9.33 -16.09
C THR A 60 -0.01 10.20 -16.09
N TRP A 61 -1.16 9.65 -15.68
CA TRP A 61 -2.40 10.41 -15.61
C TRP A 61 -2.31 11.57 -14.61
N ARG A 62 -1.61 11.37 -13.50
CA ARG A 62 -1.42 12.33 -12.41
C ARG A 62 -0.15 13.19 -12.55
N ALA A 63 0.56 13.07 -13.67
CA ALA A 63 1.87 13.72 -13.84
C ALA A 63 1.77 15.25 -13.75
N THR A 64 0.76 15.83 -14.42
CA THR A 64 0.61 17.29 -14.55
C THR A 64 0.52 18.02 -13.21
N ASP A 65 -0.17 17.46 -12.21
CA ASP A 65 -0.28 18.12 -10.91
C ASP A 65 0.97 17.92 -10.06
N SER A 66 1.59 16.74 -10.12
CA SER A 66 2.85 16.47 -9.44
C SER A 66 3.97 17.36 -9.99
N GLU A 67 3.96 17.64 -11.29
CA GLU A 67 4.94 18.52 -11.93
C GLU A 67 4.81 19.96 -11.45
N LYS A 68 3.58 20.50 -11.33
CA LYS A 68 3.35 21.84 -10.79
C LYS A 68 3.91 22.00 -9.37
N ILE A 69 3.71 21.00 -8.51
CA ILE A 69 4.25 21.00 -7.14
C ILE A 69 5.78 20.91 -7.19
N GLY A 70 6.33 20.04 -8.04
CA GLY A 70 7.77 19.89 -8.24
C GLY A 70 8.45 21.18 -8.73
N VAL A 71 7.84 21.90 -9.67
CA VAL A 71 8.34 23.21 -10.15
C VAL A 71 8.35 24.24 -9.02
N LYS A 72 7.30 24.29 -8.19
CA LYS A 72 7.26 25.20 -7.03
C LYS A 72 8.37 24.88 -6.02
N ILE A 73 8.57 23.60 -5.70
CA ILE A 73 9.65 23.15 -4.80
C ILE A 73 11.00 23.57 -5.37
N LYS A 74 11.28 23.26 -6.64
CA LYS A 74 12.55 23.59 -7.29
C LYS A 74 12.83 25.09 -7.33
N ASN A 75 11.80 25.90 -7.60
CA ASN A 75 11.92 27.36 -7.60
C ASN A 75 12.26 27.90 -6.20
N LEU A 76 11.61 27.39 -5.14
CA LEU A 76 11.89 27.79 -3.76
C LEU A 76 13.26 27.31 -3.28
N GLU A 77 13.66 26.08 -3.62
CA GLU A 77 15.01 25.58 -3.33
C GLU A 77 16.09 26.48 -3.94
N THR A 78 15.89 26.86 -5.21
CA THR A 78 16.78 27.78 -5.91
C THR A 78 16.80 29.15 -5.23
N LYS A 79 15.63 29.69 -4.84
CA LYS A 79 15.53 30.98 -4.14
C LYS A 79 16.26 30.95 -2.79
N ILE A 80 16.04 29.91 -1.97
CA ILE A 80 16.69 29.73 -0.67
C ILE A 80 18.20 29.59 -0.84
N SER A 81 18.66 28.84 -1.84
CA SER A 81 20.08 28.69 -2.14
C SER A 81 20.74 30.04 -2.46
N ASN A 82 20.11 30.84 -3.32
CA ASN A 82 20.58 32.17 -3.68
C ASN A 82 20.60 33.13 -2.48
N LEU A 83 19.58 33.11 -1.62
CA LEU A 83 19.53 33.93 -0.40
C LEU A 83 20.61 33.52 0.60
N LYS A 84 20.87 32.22 0.76
CA LYS A 84 21.96 31.70 1.60
C LYS A 84 23.33 32.14 1.09
N ALA A 85 23.53 32.14 -0.24
CA ALA A 85 24.75 32.65 -0.85
C ALA A 85 24.93 34.15 -0.59
N GLN A 86 23.91 34.97 -0.82
CA GLN A 86 23.93 36.42 -0.53
C GLN A 86 24.24 36.71 0.95
N LYS A 87 23.59 35.99 1.87
CA LYS A 87 23.86 36.12 3.32
C LYS A 87 25.32 35.80 3.64
N LYS A 88 25.88 34.74 3.04
CA LYS A 88 27.28 34.35 3.24
C LYS A 88 28.26 35.40 2.72
N GLU A 89 27.99 36.00 1.55
CA GLU A 89 28.79 37.08 0.98
C GLU A 89 28.80 38.31 1.89
N LEU A 90 27.63 38.73 2.41
CA LEU A 90 27.52 39.86 3.35
C LEU A 90 28.31 39.60 4.65
N LEU A 91 28.24 38.39 5.19
CA LEU A 91 29.00 38.01 6.40
C LEU A 91 30.52 37.99 6.15
N THR A 92 30.94 37.61 4.94
CA THR A 92 32.36 37.58 4.56
C THR A 92 32.89 39.01 4.35
N ARG A 93 32.11 39.88 3.71
CA ARG A 93 32.42 41.31 3.53
C ARG A 93 32.55 42.03 4.89
N LYS A 94 31.70 41.69 5.87
CA LYS A 94 31.77 42.23 7.24
C LYS A 94 33.09 41.92 7.96
N LYS A 95 33.70 40.74 7.76
CA LYS A 95 34.96 40.38 8.43
C LYS A 95 36.16 41.27 8.04
N GLY A 96 36.07 41.99 6.92
CA GLY A 96 37.11 42.92 6.46
C GLY A 96 36.94 44.38 6.91
N LEU A 97 35.80 44.75 7.53
CA LEU A 97 35.55 46.11 8.02
C LEU A 97 35.49 46.11 9.55
N THR A 98 36.37 46.89 10.19
CA THR A 98 36.53 47.04 11.65
C THR A 98 35.35 47.70 12.36
N ASN A 99 34.35 48.21 11.62
CA ASN A 99 33.15 48.82 12.18
C ASN A 99 31.89 48.25 11.50
N PRO A 100 30.98 47.58 12.24
CA PRO A 100 29.79 46.99 11.64
C PRO A 100 28.77 48.07 11.31
N ASP A 101 28.68 48.41 10.03
CA ASP A 101 27.61 49.25 9.48
C ASP A 101 26.23 48.65 9.86
N GLU A 102 25.39 49.45 10.52
CA GLU A 102 24.10 49.03 11.08
C GLU A 102 23.17 48.51 9.97
N THR A 103 23.28 49.06 8.77
CA THR A 103 22.56 48.66 7.55
C THR A 103 22.88 47.21 7.13
N ASN A 104 24.11 46.74 7.31
CA ASN A 104 24.50 45.37 6.97
C ASN A 104 23.97 44.35 7.99
N LYS A 105 23.80 44.75 9.27
CA LYS A 105 23.15 43.90 10.27
C LYS A 105 21.66 43.75 9.97
N ILE A 106 20.97 44.85 9.69
CA ILE A 106 19.54 44.84 9.33
C ILE A 106 19.29 43.92 8.13
N ARG A 107 20.07 44.09 7.06
CA ARG A 107 19.94 43.26 5.84
C ARG A 107 20.27 41.78 6.05
N ALA A 108 21.21 41.44 6.94
CA ALA A 108 21.50 40.06 7.28
C ALA A 108 20.37 39.40 8.09
N THR A 109 19.68 40.16 8.93
CA THR A 109 18.48 39.72 9.66
C THR A 109 17.31 39.53 8.70
N GLU A 110 17.03 40.49 7.82
CA GLU A 110 15.99 40.38 6.78
C GLU A 110 16.17 39.13 5.90
N LEU A 111 17.39 38.86 5.43
CA LEU A 111 17.69 37.65 4.66
C LEU A 111 17.47 36.37 5.48
N THR A 112 17.71 36.41 6.79
CA THR A 112 17.47 35.26 7.66
C THR A 112 15.98 34.98 7.79
N ASP A 113 15.18 36.03 7.97
CA ASP A 113 13.73 35.93 8.07
C ASP A 113 13.13 35.44 6.74
N GLU A 114 13.59 35.97 5.60
CA GLU A 114 13.16 35.50 4.27
C GLU A 114 13.58 34.04 4.00
N ILE A 115 14.77 33.62 4.44
CA ILE A 115 15.19 32.20 4.35
C ILE A 115 14.27 31.32 5.19
N ASN A 116 13.95 31.74 6.41
CA ASN A 116 13.11 30.97 7.32
C ASN A 116 11.67 30.83 6.78
N ASP A 117 11.10 31.91 6.26
CA ASP A 117 9.76 31.93 5.67
C ASP A 117 9.67 31.04 4.41
N ASN A 118 10.63 31.19 3.48
CA ASN A 118 10.67 30.32 2.29
C ASN A 118 10.93 28.85 2.68
N SER A 119 11.75 28.59 3.70
CA SER A 119 12.01 27.22 4.18
C SER A 119 10.78 26.60 4.82
N ALA A 120 9.97 27.37 5.54
CA ALA A 120 8.68 26.93 6.06
C ALA A 120 7.71 26.57 4.92
N THR A 121 7.63 27.44 3.90
CA THR A 121 6.81 27.20 2.70
C THR A 121 7.26 25.96 1.93
N LEU A 122 8.57 25.76 1.77
CA LEU A 122 9.14 24.55 1.17
C LEU A 122 8.78 23.29 1.97
N GLY A 123 8.80 23.37 3.30
CA GLY A 123 8.34 22.29 4.18
C GLY A 123 6.90 21.90 3.90
N VAL A 124 6.00 22.88 3.76
CA VAL A 124 4.58 22.63 3.43
C VAL A 124 4.42 21.96 2.06
N LEU A 125 5.12 22.44 1.03
CA LEU A 125 5.07 21.83 -0.31
C LEU A 125 5.63 20.41 -0.34
N ASN A 126 6.68 20.14 0.45
CA ASN A 126 7.21 18.78 0.59
C ASN A 126 6.18 17.84 1.21
N LEU A 127 5.44 18.29 2.23
CA LEU A 127 4.33 17.51 2.78
C LEU A 127 3.23 17.29 1.74
N GLU A 128 2.91 18.32 0.94
CA GLU A 128 1.92 18.24 -0.13
C GLU A 128 2.29 17.20 -1.21
N ILE A 129 3.55 17.16 -1.66
CA ILE A 129 3.98 16.15 -2.64
C ILE A 129 3.98 14.73 -2.05
N HIS A 130 4.30 14.57 -0.77
CA HIS A 130 4.21 13.27 -0.09
C HIS A 130 2.76 12.80 0.03
N ASP A 131 1.84 13.67 0.43
CA ASP A 131 0.40 13.37 0.46
C ASP A 131 -0.14 13.05 -0.95
N TYR A 132 0.32 13.78 -1.96
CA TYR A 132 -0.03 13.52 -3.36
C TYR A 132 0.38 12.11 -3.81
N LYS A 133 1.63 11.73 -3.54
CA LYS A 133 2.17 10.39 -3.84
C LYS A 133 1.42 9.31 -3.06
N ALA A 134 1.14 9.54 -1.78
CA ALA A 134 0.37 8.60 -0.94
C ALA A 134 -1.04 8.38 -1.50
N LYS A 135 -1.73 9.45 -1.89
CA LYS A 135 -3.05 9.36 -2.55
C LYS A 135 -2.97 8.59 -3.88
N THR A 136 -1.93 8.81 -4.68
CA THR A 136 -1.71 8.08 -5.94
C THR A 136 -1.53 6.59 -5.70
N ARG A 137 -0.71 6.22 -4.72
CA ARG A 137 -0.53 4.82 -4.32
C ARG A 137 -1.83 4.20 -3.81
N LYS A 138 -2.64 4.96 -3.06
CA LYS A 138 -3.97 4.50 -2.62
C LYS A 138 -4.87 4.21 -3.81
N TYR A 139 -4.89 5.06 -4.84
CA TYR A 139 -5.66 4.77 -6.05
C TYR A 139 -5.14 3.54 -6.79
N ALA A 140 -3.81 3.36 -6.88
CA ALA A 140 -3.22 2.16 -7.47
C ALA A 140 -3.69 0.89 -6.77
N MET A 141 -3.70 0.90 -5.43
CA MET A 141 -4.16 -0.23 -4.62
C MET A 141 -5.63 -0.55 -4.88
N TRP A 142 -6.51 0.46 -4.90
CA TRP A 142 -7.94 0.23 -5.13
C TRP A 142 -8.25 -0.19 -6.56
N SER A 143 -7.59 0.41 -7.55
CA SER A 143 -7.68 -0.03 -8.94
C SER A 143 -7.18 -1.45 -9.12
N GLY A 144 -6.09 -1.82 -8.44
CA GLY A 144 -5.55 -3.18 -8.46
C GLY A 144 -6.48 -4.19 -7.82
N LEU A 145 -7.15 -3.83 -6.71
CA LEU A 145 -8.18 -4.67 -6.10
C LEU A 145 -9.36 -4.88 -7.04
N PHE A 146 -9.82 -3.81 -7.67
CA PHE A 146 -10.93 -3.89 -8.61
C PHE A 146 -10.60 -4.80 -9.81
N ILE A 147 -9.43 -4.62 -10.43
CA ILE A 147 -8.97 -5.47 -11.54
C ILE A 147 -8.73 -6.91 -11.06
N GLY A 148 -8.15 -7.09 -9.87
CA GLY A 148 -7.95 -8.39 -9.25
C GLY A 148 -9.26 -9.14 -9.04
N ILE A 149 -10.32 -8.46 -8.58
CA ILE A 149 -11.67 -9.04 -8.45
C ILE A 149 -12.23 -9.47 -9.81
N ILE A 150 -12.05 -8.66 -10.87
CA ILE A 150 -12.47 -9.02 -12.23
C ILE A 150 -11.72 -10.28 -12.70
N ILE A 151 -10.39 -10.29 -12.58
CA ILE A 151 -9.55 -11.43 -12.94
C ILE A 151 -9.98 -12.70 -12.17
N SER A 152 -10.30 -12.54 -10.89
CA SER A 152 -10.72 -13.66 -10.03
C SER A 152 -12.10 -14.20 -10.39
N SER A 153 -12.98 -13.31 -10.85
CA SER A 153 -14.30 -13.67 -11.37
C SER A 153 -14.18 -14.50 -12.64
N LEU A 154 -13.21 -14.18 -13.51
CA LEU A 154 -12.90 -14.90 -14.77
C LEU A 154 -12.29 -16.29 -14.55
N GLY A 155 -11.95 -16.67 -13.31
CA GLY A 155 -11.57 -18.04 -12.96
C GLY A 155 -10.14 -18.21 -12.43
N ILE A 156 -9.32 -17.17 -12.42
CA ILE A 156 -8.01 -17.21 -11.74
C ILE A 156 -8.27 -17.11 -10.24
N ARG A 157 -8.22 -18.24 -9.52
CA ARG A 157 -8.68 -18.31 -8.12
C ARG A 157 -7.68 -19.03 -7.22
N THR A 158 -7.33 -18.41 -6.10
CA THR A 158 -6.38 -18.97 -5.12
C THR A 158 -6.97 -20.15 -4.39
N LEU A 159 -8.06 -19.98 -3.63
CA LEU A 159 -8.60 -21.01 -2.75
C LEU A 159 -9.16 -22.21 -3.53
N ASN A 160 -9.83 -21.98 -4.66
CA ASN A 160 -10.35 -23.06 -5.50
C ASN A 160 -9.24 -24.03 -5.97
N THR A 161 -7.99 -23.57 -6.10
CA THR A 161 -6.86 -24.44 -6.46
C THR A 161 -6.50 -25.43 -5.33
N PHE A 162 -6.84 -25.12 -4.08
CA PHE A 162 -6.55 -25.96 -2.91
C PHE A 162 -7.68 -26.94 -2.55
N VAL A 163 -8.83 -26.89 -3.22
CA VAL A 163 -9.99 -27.73 -2.88
C VAL A 163 -10.27 -28.74 -4.00
N VAL A 164 -10.68 -29.94 -3.62
CA VAL A 164 -11.08 -30.99 -4.57
C VAL A 164 -12.35 -30.55 -5.31
N ALA A 165 -12.35 -30.61 -6.64
CA ALA A 165 -13.49 -30.17 -7.46
C ALA A 165 -14.80 -30.90 -7.10
N GLN A 166 -14.71 -32.18 -6.75
CA GLN A 166 -15.84 -33.00 -6.32
C GLN A 166 -16.48 -32.49 -5.02
N SER A 167 -15.66 -32.06 -4.05
CA SER A 167 -16.15 -31.54 -2.77
C SER A 167 -16.78 -30.16 -2.92
N LEU A 168 -16.40 -29.37 -3.93
CA LEU A 168 -17.08 -28.10 -4.28
C LEU A 168 -18.47 -28.31 -4.90
N GLN A 169 -18.62 -29.36 -5.70
CA GLN A 169 -19.88 -29.68 -6.40
C GLN A 169 -20.95 -30.23 -5.45
N SER A 170 -20.53 -30.90 -4.37
CA SER A 170 -21.44 -31.41 -3.34
C SER A 170 -21.87 -30.34 -2.32
N LEU A 171 -21.36 -29.10 -2.41
CA LEU A 171 -21.73 -28.04 -1.47
C LEU A 171 -23.14 -27.50 -1.72
N PRO A 172 -23.89 -27.18 -0.65
CA PRO A 172 -25.09 -26.36 -0.74
C PRO A 172 -24.81 -25.02 -1.43
N TYR A 173 -25.80 -24.48 -2.16
CA TYR A 173 -25.68 -23.24 -2.94
C TYR A 173 -25.08 -22.07 -2.14
N TYR A 174 -25.51 -21.91 -0.89
CA TYR A 174 -25.04 -20.83 -0.01
C TYR A 174 -23.57 -21.01 0.40
N GLN A 175 -23.15 -22.22 0.75
CA GLN A 175 -21.76 -22.51 1.12
C GLN A 175 -20.82 -22.32 -0.07
N SER A 176 -21.23 -22.77 -1.26
CA SER A 176 -20.48 -22.57 -2.50
C SER A 176 -20.38 -21.09 -2.90
N SER A 177 -21.44 -20.31 -2.66
CA SER A 177 -21.46 -18.87 -2.95
C SER A 177 -20.55 -18.08 -2.01
N VAL A 178 -20.60 -18.37 -0.71
CA VAL A 178 -19.72 -17.74 0.30
C VAL A 178 -18.26 -18.12 0.04
N PHE A 179 -17.98 -19.39 -0.26
CA PHE A 179 -16.64 -19.84 -0.63
C PHE A 179 -16.11 -19.08 -1.86
N ARG A 180 -16.89 -19.01 -2.94
CA ARG A 180 -16.51 -18.28 -4.15
C ARG A 180 -16.30 -16.79 -3.89
N PHE A 181 -17.15 -16.17 -3.07
CA PHE A 181 -17.00 -14.77 -2.70
C PHE A 181 -15.70 -14.52 -1.93
N MET A 182 -15.40 -15.36 -0.94
CA MET A 182 -14.15 -15.28 -0.17
C MET A 182 -12.92 -15.54 -1.03
N ASP A 183 -12.99 -16.51 -1.93
CA ASP A 183 -11.91 -16.82 -2.87
C ASP A 183 -11.63 -15.67 -3.84
N VAL A 184 -12.68 -15.07 -4.41
CA VAL A 184 -12.55 -13.89 -5.28
C VAL A 184 -11.96 -12.71 -4.54
N LEU A 185 -12.41 -12.47 -3.30
CA LEU A 185 -11.90 -11.37 -2.48
C LEU A 185 -10.43 -11.61 -2.08
N LEU A 186 -10.08 -12.83 -1.68
CA LEU A 186 -8.72 -13.18 -1.30
C LEU A 186 -7.77 -13.14 -2.51
N THR A 187 -8.18 -13.70 -3.65
CA THR A 187 -7.38 -13.64 -4.88
C THR A 187 -7.20 -12.20 -5.35
N GLY A 188 -8.28 -11.41 -5.39
CA GLY A 188 -8.21 -10.00 -5.76
C GLY A 188 -7.34 -9.18 -4.82
N GLY A 189 -7.43 -9.43 -3.52
CA GLY A 189 -6.57 -8.82 -2.50
C GLY A 189 -5.11 -9.23 -2.63
N LEU A 190 -4.83 -10.49 -2.97
CA LEU A 190 -3.48 -11.01 -3.20
C LEU A 190 -2.84 -10.34 -4.42
N ILE A 191 -3.59 -10.23 -5.51
CA ILE A 191 -3.15 -9.55 -6.74
C ILE A 191 -2.91 -8.05 -6.47
N ALA A 192 -3.84 -7.38 -5.79
CA ALA A 192 -3.73 -5.95 -5.46
C ALA A 192 -2.62 -5.64 -4.46
N GLY A 193 -2.28 -6.60 -3.61
CA GLY A 193 -1.18 -6.52 -2.67
C GLY A 193 0.20 -6.58 -3.33
N GLY A 194 0.28 -6.85 -4.64
CA GLY A 194 1.54 -6.92 -5.37
C GLY A 194 2.47 -8.01 -4.81
N SER A 195 3.78 -7.75 -4.86
CA SER A 195 4.77 -8.65 -4.27
C SER A 195 4.61 -8.85 -2.75
N ASP A 196 4.19 -7.79 -2.04
CA ASP A 196 4.03 -7.82 -0.58
C ASP A 196 2.89 -8.74 -0.14
N GLY A 197 1.80 -8.78 -0.91
CA GLY A 197 0.67 -9.68 -0.65
C GLY A 197 1.10 -11.15 -0.72
N ILE A 198 1.88 -11.50 -1.73
CA ILE A 198 2.37 -12.86 -1.97
C ILE A 198 3.41 -13.27 -0.93
N HIS A 199 4.31 -12.36 -0.55
CA HIS A 199 5.29 -12.63 0.51
C HIS A 199 4.59 -12.95 1.84
N LYS A 200 3.60 -12.14 2.24
CA LYS A 200 2.80 -12.38 3.46
C LYS A 200 2.01 -13.68 3.40
N PHE A 201 1.52 -14.06 2.21
CA PHE A 201 0.82 -15.33 2.02
C PHE A 201 1.75 -16.53 2.22
N ILE A 202 2.98 -16.46 1.71
CA ILE A 202 4.01 -17.47 1.92
C ILE A 202 4.36 -17.58 3.40
N ASP A 203 4.54 -16.45 4.09
CA ASP A 203 4.84 -16.43 5.53
C ASP A 203 3.71 -17.04 6.35
N PHE A 204 2.46 -16.71 6.04
CA PHE A 204 1.29 -17.33 6.66
C PHE A 204 1.30 -18.85 6.50
N TYR A 205 1.56 -19.34 5.28
CA TYR A 205 1.63 -20.78 5.01
C TYR A 205 2.76 -21.47 5.80
N ARG A 206 3.96 -20.88 5.81
CA ARG A 206 5.10 -21.42 6.58
C ARG A 206 4.77 -21.51 8.06
N ASN A 207 4.24 -20.44 8.64
CA ASN A 207 3.83 -20.38 10.04
C ASN A 207 2.75 -21.42 10.37
N PHE A 208 1.77 -21.61 9.49
CA PHE A 208 0.73 -22.62 9.67
C PHE A 208 1.30 -24.05 9.64
N MET A 209 2.20 -24.33 8.71
CA MET A 209 2.81 -25.65 8.57
C MET A 209 3.72 -25.99 9.75
N GLU A 210 4.56 -25.05 10.19
CA GLU A 210 5.43 -25.21 11.36
C GLU A 210 4.62 -25.44 12.64
N ASN A 211 3.54 -24.68 12.85
CA ASN A 211 2.68 -24.83 14.03
C ASN A 211 1.86 -26.13 13.99
N SER A 212 1.38 -26.54 12.82
CA SER A 212 0.69 -27.81 12.63
C SER A 212 1.62 -29.00 12.84
N SER A 213 2.88 -28.91 12.39
CA SER A 213 3.90 -29.96 12.60
C SER A 213 4.28 -30.11 14.08
N LYS A 214 4.36 -29.02 14.85
CA LYS A 214 4.63 -29.08 16.29
C LYS A 214 3.50 -29.76 17.06
N LYS A 215 2.25 -29.50 16.68
CA LYS A 215 1.05 -30.08 17.32
C LYS A 215 0.85 -31.58 17.10
N VAL A 216 1.59 -32.19 16.18
CA VAL A 216 1.57 -33.63 15.90
C VAL A 216 2.73 -34.36 16.59
N GLN A 217 3.70 -33.63 17.15
CA GLN A 217 4.83 -34.18 17.92
C GLN A 217 4.60 -34.15 19.45
N ASP A 218 3.55 -33.49 19.93
CA ASP A 218 3.04 -33.53 21.31
C ASP A 218 1.80 -34.43 21.39
#